data_AF-A0A7Y5Q728-F1
#
_entry.id   AF-A0A7Y5Q728-F1
#
_cell.length_a   1.000
_cell.length_b   1.000
_cell.length_c   1.000
_cell.angle_alpha   90.00
_cell.angle_beta   90.00
_cell.angle_gamma   90.00
#
_symmetry.space_group_name_H-M   'P 1'
#
loop_
_entity.id
_entity.type
_entity.pdbx_description
1 polymer ?
#
loop_
_entity_poly.entity_id
_entity_poly.type
_entity_poly.pdbx_seq_one_letter_code
_entity_poly.pdbx_strand_id
1 'polypeptide(L)'
;VSLCCDEVNAPWLCPPPPFLGPFVLGGLAGLPNTGRTGLGACLHHVPDHGAALLLYGSHLGVNEAGKCGLVHRPGQAAESSCCGALALALKRFGQAAQAGREYLPSDDPLDGAQAVIERGLASQAATLLAAEEPLRAAAEATYRLMAEQFASLLENVPDGLPVFTVGGLLINTSGGPGLFSIRDEGQAGG
;
A
#
# COMPACT_ATOMS: atom_id res chain seq x y z
N VAL A 1 6.48 -6.35 -6.65
CA VAL A 1 6.25 -5.61 -5.39
C VAL A 1 5.09 -4.64 -5.55
N SER A 2 4.27 -4.44 -4.52
CA SER A 2 3.21 -3.42 -4.49
C SER A 2 3.27 -2.63 -3.20
N LEU A 3 4.00 -1.51 -3.24
CA LEU A 3 4.29 -0.63 -2.12
C LEU A 3 3.98 0.81 -2.51
N CYS A 4 3.82 1.69 -1.52
CA CYS A 4 3.56 3.10 -1.77
C CYS A 4 4.75 3.77 -2.49
N CYS A 5 4.48 4.66 -3.44
CA CYS A 5 5.50 5.40 -4.19
C CYS A 5 6.30 6.42 -3.35
N ASP A 6 5.97 6.57 -2.08
CA ASP A 6 6.74 7.34 -1.10
C ASP A 6 8.18 6.79 -0.98
N GLU A 7 9.18 7.69 -1.03
CA GLU A 7 10.60 7.33 -1.12
C GLU A 7 11.10 6.56 0.11
N VAL A 8 10.42 6.69 1.25
CA VAL A 8 10.74 5.94 2.48
C VAL A 8 10.60 4.42 2.30
N ASN A 9 9.91 3.97 1.24
CA ASN A 9 9.77 2.55 0.90
C ASN A 9 10.84 2.06 -0.07
N ALA A 10 11.68 2.94 -0.62
CA ALA A 10 12.71 2.58 -1.61
C ALA A 10 13.65 1.46 -1.16
N PRO A 11 14.07 1.34 0.11
CA PRO A 11 14.89 0.22 0.56
C PRO A 11 14.27 -1.16 0.31
N TRP A 12 12.94 -1.26 0.28
CA TRP A 12 12.20 -2.51 0.02
C TRP A 12 12.04 -2.82 -1.47
N LEU A 13 12.46 -1.90 -2.36
CA LEU A 13 12.44 -2.08 -3.82
C LEU A 13 13.74 -2.66 -4.37
N CYS A 14 14.75 -2.92 -3.53
CA CYS A 14 16.03 -3.49 -3.95
C CYS A 14 16.20 -4.90 -3.37
N PRO A 15 15.56 -5.93 -3.95
CA PRO A 15 15.71 -7.29 -3.44
C PRO A 15 17.15 -7.79 -3.70
N PRO A 16 17.75 -8.54 -2.77
CA PRO A 16 19.08 -9.10 -2.98
C PRO A 16 19.03 -10.25 -4.01
N PRO A 17 20.18 -10.69 -4.56
CA PRO A 17 20.25 -11.94 -5.31
C PRO A 17 19.64 -13.11 -4.51
N PRO A 18 18.93 -14.06 -5.14
CA PRO A 18 18.83 -14.30 -6.59
C PRO A 18 17.68 -13.56 -7.30
N PHE A 19 17.00 -12.60 -6.64
CA PHE A 19 15.91 -11.87 -7.29
C PHE A 19 16.44 -11.00 -8.45
N LEU A 20 15.79 -11.07 -9.62
CA LEU A 20 16.21 -10.34 -10.82
C LEU A 20 15.92 -8.83 -10.78
N GLY A 21 15.08 -8.41 -9.84
CA GLY A 21 14.59 -7.04 -9.70
C GLY A 21 13.07 -6.99 -9.64
N PRO A 22 12.48 -5.91 -9.10
CA PRO A 22 11.05 -5.83 -8.91
C PRO A 22 10.31 -5.42 -10.20
N PHE A 23 9.20 -6.10 -10.50
CA PHE A 23 8.10 -5.47 -11.20
C PHE A 23 7.28 -4.65 -10.20
N VAL A 24 7.03 -3.37 -10.47
CA VAL A 24 6.28 -2.48 -9.57
C VAL A 24 4.80 -2.49 -9.94
N LEU A 25 3.99 -3.14 -9.12
CA LEU A 25 2.52 -3.21 -9.25
C LEU A 25 1.80 -2.09 -8.48
N GLY A 26 2.50 -1.50 -7.50
CA GLY A 26 1.95 -0.54 -6.54
C GLY A 26 1.79 0.87 -7.09
N GLY A 27 1.13 1.71 -6.30
CA GLY A 27 0.98 3.14 -6.52
C GLY A 27 0.77 3.88 -5.19
N LEU A 28 -0.09 4.91 -5.17
CA LEU A 28 -0.37 5.62 -3.92
C LEU A 28 -0.94 4.66 -2.85
N ALA A 29 -0.47 4.82 -1.61
CA ALA A 29 -0.78 3.96 -0.45
C ALA A 29 -0.48 2.46 -0.61
N GLY A 30 0.23 2.07 -1.68
CA GLY A 30 0.63 0.68 -1.95
C GLY A 30 -0.39 -0.15 -2.72
N LEU A 31 -1.57 0.42 -3.05
CA LEU A 31 -2.58 -0.29 -3.83
C LEU A 31 -2.00 -0.79 -5.16
N PRO A 32 -2.40 -1.97 -5.66
CA PRO A 32 -1.97 -2.52 -6.95
C PRO A 32 -2.58 -1.77 -8.14
N ASN A 33 -2.22 -0.49 -8.30
CA ASN A 33 -2.78 0.43 -9.30
C ASN A 33 -2.56 -0.03 -10.74
N THR A 34 -1.57 -0.87 -11.02
CA THR A 34 -1.36 -1.44 -12.36
C THR A 34 -2.43 -2.48 -12.73
N GLY A 35 -3.14 -3.03 -11.74
CA GLY A 35 -4.25 -3.96 -11.89
C GLY A 35 -3.91 -5.25 -12.63
N ARG A 36 -4.93 -5.86 -13.24
CA ARG A 36 -4.84 -7.13 -13.97
C ARG A 36 -3.84 -7.09 -15.12
N THR A 37 -3.82 -5.99 -15.88
CA THR A 37 -2.86 -5.80 -16.98
C THR A 37 -1.42 -5.79 -16.48
N GLY A 38 -1.15 -5.08 -15.38
CA GLY A 38 0.17 -5.06 -14.76
C GLY A 38 0.60 -6.41 -14.21
N LEU A 39 -0.30 -7.14 -13.54
CA LEU A 39 -0.01 -8.49 -13.07
C LEU A 39 0.31 -9.42 -14.26
N GLY A 40 -0.50 -9.40 -15.32
CA GLY A 40 -0.23 -10.20 -16.51
C GLY A 40 1.14 -9.90 -17.13
N ALA A 41 1.52 -8.62 -17.24
CA ALA A 41 2.85 -8.23 -17.71
C ALA A 41 3.97 -8.74 -16.78
N CYS A 42 3.77 -8.65 -15.46
CA CYS A 42 4.71 -9.19 -14.47
C CYS A 42 4.91 -10.70 -14.64
N LEU A 43 3.83 -11.46 -14.80
CA LEU A 43 3.88 -12.93 -14.90
C LEU A 43 4.53 -13.40 -16.21
N HIS A 44 4.32 -12.69 -17.32
CA HIS A 44 5.01 -12.98 -18.59
C HIS A 44 6.52 -12.78 -18.53
N HIS A 45 7.03 -12.03 -17.55
CA HIS A 45 8.47 -11.79 -17.38
C HIS A 45 9.13 -12.78 -16.41
N VAL A 46 8.37 -13.71 -15.82
CA VAL A 46 8.95 -14.76 -14.98
C VAL A 46 9.83 -15.66 -15.86
N PRO A 47 11.08 -15.94 -15.47
CA PRO A 47 11.95 -16.83 -16.24
C PRO A 47 11.35 -18.24 -16.40
N ASP A 48 11.73 -18.92 -17.48
CA ASP A 48 11.39 -20.33 -17.66
C ASP A 48 11.85 -21.15 -16.44
N HIS A 49 10.95 -22.02 -15.94
CA HIS A 49 11.16 -22.79 -14.71
C HIS A 49 11.42 -21.94 -13.45
N GLY A 50 11.08 -20.65 -13.49
CA GLY A 50 11.15 -19.72 -12.38
C GLY A 50 9.85 -19.65 -11.57
N ALA A 51 9.84 -18.71 -10.62
CA ALA A 51 8.69 -18.38 -9.79
C ALA A 51 8.62 -16.87 -9.56
N ALA A 52 7.42 -16.37 -9.25
CA ALA A 52 7.23 -14.99 -8.82
C ALA A 52 7.06 -14.89 -7.30
N LEU A 53 7.61 -13.83 -6.71
CA LEU A 53 7.28 -13.41 -5.34
C LEU A 53 6.60 -12.03 -5.39
N LEU A 54 5.35 -11.98 -4.94
CA LEU A 54 4.58 -10.75 -4.77
C LEU A 54 4.67 -10.30 -3.31
N LEU A 55 5.60 -9.38 -3.03
CA LEU A 55 5.61 -8.62 -1.78
C LEU A 55 4.68 -7.41 -1.90
N TYR A 56 3.70 -7.29 -1.02
CA TYR A 56 2.75 -6.18 -1.03
C TYR A 56 2.42 -5.67 0.37
N GLY A 57 2.11 -4.39 0.48
CA GLY A 57 1.70 -3.82 1.75
C GLY A 57 1.41 -2.33 1.71
N SER A 58 0.55 -1.90 2.63
CA SER A 58 0.41 -0.48 2.97
C SER A 58 1.59 -0.07 3.86
N HIS A 59 1.67 1.22 4.20
CA HIS A 59 2.75 1.70 5.07
C HIS A 59 2.30 2.75 6.08
N LEU A 60 3.04 2.82 7.18
CA LEU A 60 2.83 3.73 8.30
C LEU A 60 4.17 4.30 8.79
N GLY A 61 4.24 5.61 8.88
CA GLY A 61 5.34 6.30 9.54
C GLY A 61 5.22 6.27 11.06
N VAL A 62 6.35 6.12 11.75
CA VAL A 62 6.45 6.29 13.20
C VAL A 62 7.62 7.21 13.50
N ASN A 63 7.35 8.31 14.20
CA ASN A 63 8.39 9.26 14.57
C ASN A 63 9.17 8.80 15.81
N GLU A 64 10.21 9.56 16.18
CA GLU A 64 11.09 9.21 17.32
C GLU A 64 10.34 9.15 18.66
N ALA A 65 9.23 9.87 18.78
CA ALA A 65 8.36 9.86 19.96
C ALA A 65 7.35 8.70 19.96
N GLY A 66 7.36 7.83 18.94
CA GLY A 66 6.42 6.72 18.78
C GLY A 66 5.05 7.13 18.22
N LYS A 67 4.90 8.37 17.76
CA LYS A 67 3.64 8.86 17.17
C LYS A 67 3.47 8.31 15.76
N CYS A 68 2.30 7.75 15.49
CA CYS A 68 1.95 7.20 14.19
C CYS A 68 1.62 8.30 13.17
N GLY A 69 1.92 8.01 11.90
CA GLY A 69 1.54 8.84 10.76
C GLY A 69 2.55 9.90 10.35
N LEU A 70 3.69 10.00 11.04
CA LEU A 70 4.72 11.02 10.83
C LEU A 70 6.10 10.38 10.79
N VAL A 71 6.99 10.96 10.00
CA VAL A 71 8.43 10.65 9.99
C VAL A 71 9.25 11.92 9.79
N HIS A 72 10.48 11.91 10.29
CA HIS A 72 11.49 12.89 9.93
C HIS A 72 12.19 12.47 8.63
N ARG A 73 12.04 13.27 7.57
CA ARG A 73 12.66 13.00 6.26
C ARG A 73 14.01 13.70 6.13
N PRO A 74 15.03 13.05 5.54
CA PRO A 74 16.32 13.71 5.29
C PRO A 74 16.15 15.03 4.52
N GLY A 75 16.75 16.10 5.02
CA GLY A 75 16.70 17.42 4.39
C GLY A 75 15.44 18.25 4.70
N GLN A 76 14.51 17.75 5.53
CA GLN A 76 13.37 18.53 6.04
C GLN A 76 13.62 18.97 7.49
N ALA A 77 13.20 20.18 7.84
CA ALA A 77 13.31 20.70 9.21
C ALA A 77 12.19 20.22 10.14
N ALA A 78 11.06 19.76 9.57
CA ALA A 78 9.89 19.31 10.30
C ALA A 78 9.47 17.92 9.83
N GLU A 79 8.80 17.20 10.72
CA GLU A 79 8.15 15.94 10.39
C GLU A 79 7.06 16.15 9.33
N SER A 80 6.87 15.14 8.48
CA SER A 80 5.83 15.14 7.45
C SER A 80 5.05 13.83 7.47
N SER A 81 3.86 13.86 6.84
CA SER A 81 2.93 12.74 6.84
C SER A 81 3.50 11.51 6.14
N CYS A 82 3.16 10.34 6.68
CA CYS A 82 3.56 9.04 6.17
C CYS A 82 2.55 7.97 6.66
N CYS A 83 1.65 7.44 5.84
CA CYS A 83 1.42 7.68 4.41
C CYS A 83 0.70 9.02 4.13
N GLY A 84 1.26 9.84 3.23
CA GLY A 84 0.64 11.11 2.84
C GLY A 84 -0.73 10.97 2.15
N ALA A 85 -0.91 9.95 1.30
CA ALA A 85 -2.17 9.68 0.61
C ALA A 85 -3.31 9.31 1.58
N LEU A 86 -3.01 8.51 2.61
CA LEU A 86 -3.97 8.15 3.65
C LEU A 86 -4.30 9.34 4.55
N ALA A 87 -3.31 10.18 4.87
CA ALA A 87 -3.54 11.42 5.61
C ALA A 87 -4.47 12.37 4.84
N LEU A 88 -4.30 12.48 3.53
CA LEU A 88 -5.18 13.27 2.67
C LEU A 88 -6.61 12.72 2.63
N ALA A 89 -6.77 11.39 2.49
CA ALA A 89 -8.08 10.73 2.51
C ALA A 89 -8.82 11.01 3.83
N LEU A 90 -8.17 10.80 4.98
CA LEU A 90 -8.74 11.08 6.30
C LEU A 90 -9.14 12.55 6.45
N LYS A 91 -8.29 13.48 6.00
CA LYS A 91 -8.61 14.92 6.01
C LYS A 91 -9.87 15.22 5.21
N ARG A 92 -9.96 14.70 3.99
CA ARG A 92 -11.11 14.90 3.09
C ARG A 92 -12.39 14.29 3.65
N PHE A 93 -12.31 13.10 4.27
CA PHE A 93 -13.42 12.48 5.00
C PHE A 93 -13.89 13.35 6.17
N GLY A 94 -12.96 13.86 6.98
CA GLY A 94 -13.27 14.75 8.11
C GLY A 94 -13.96 16.04 7.66
N GLN A 95 -13.52 16.64 6.56
CA GLN A 95 -14.16 17.82 5.97
C GLN A 95 -15.59 17.55 5.49
N ALA A 96 -15.85 16.38 4.89
CA ALA A 96 -17.20 15.99 4.51
C ALA A 96 -18.10 15.77 5.73
N ALA A 97 -17.60 15.07 6.76
CA ALA A 97 -18.32 14.84 8.01
C ALA A 97 -18.68 16.16 8.73
N GLN A 98 -17.74 17.10 8.81
CA GLN A 98 -17.98 18.45 9.39
C GLN A 98 -19.03 19.24 8.61
N ALA A 99 -19.11 19.04 7.29
CA ALA A 99 -20.12 19.66 6.44
C ALA A 99 -21.46 18.89 6.43
N GLY A 100 -21.60 17.83 7.22
CA GLY A 100 -22.83 17.03 7.29
C GLY A 100 -23.19 16.31 5.99
N ARG A 101 -22.19 16.00 5.15
CA ARG A 101 -22.39 15.36 3.83
C ARG A 101 -21.61 14.06 3.71
N GLU A 102 -22.10 13.18 2.85
CA GLU A 102 -21.36 12.00 2.42
C GLU A 102 -20.12 12.41 1.62
N TYR A 103 -19.04 11.64 1.76
CA TYR A 103 -17.84 11.84 0.97
C TYR A 103 -17.97 11.14 -0.38
N LEU A 104 -17.75 11.89 -1.46
CA LEU A 104 -17.69 11.36 -2.83
C LEU A 104 -16.26 11.56 -3.36
N PRO A 105 -15.55 10.49 -3.76
CA PRO A 105 -14.23 10.60 -4.38
C PRO A 105 -14.28 11.39 -5.69
N SER A 106 -13.20 12.11 -6.00
CA SER A 106 -13.06 12.85 -7.27
C SER A 106 -13.08 11.91 -8.48
N ASP A 107 -13.52 12.43 -9.62
CA ASP A 107 -13.46 11.81 -10.94
C ASP A 107 -12.34 12.39 -11.82
N ASP A 108 -11.47 13.24 -11.26
CA ASP A 108 -10.33 13.82 -11.98
C ASP A 108 -9.38 12.70 -12.45
N PRO A 109 -9.20 12.49 -13.77
CA PRO A 109 -8.31 11.46 -14.29
C PRO A 109 -6.84 11.69 -13.89
N LEU A 110 -6.46 12.91 -13.50
CA LEU A 110 -5.11 13.24 -13.03
C LEU A 110 -4.88 12.91 -11.54
N ASP A 111 -5.94 12.66 -10.76
CA ASP A 111 -5.89 12.26 -9.34
C ASP A 111 -6.53 10.87 -9.11
N GLY A 112 -6.66 10.08 -10.18
CA GLY A 112 -7.36 8.79 -10.15
C GLY A 112 -6.82 7.80 -9.12
N ALA A 113 -5.50 7.78 -8.89
CA ALA A 113 -4.89 6.90 -7.89
C ALA A 113 -5.35 7.25 -6.46
N GLN A 114 -5.47 8.53 -6.12
CA GLN A 114 -6.00 8.98 -4.84
C GLN A 114 -7.50 8.67 -4.73
N ALA A 115 -8.26 8.87 -5.80
CA ALA A 115 -9.69 8.55 -5.83
C ALA A 115 -9.96 7.05 -5.59
N VAL A 116 -9.10 6.15 -6.05
CA VAL A 116 -9.21 4.71 -5.78
C VAL A 116 -9.04 4.40 -4.29
N ILE A 117 -8.07 5.03 -3.62
CA ILE A 117 -7.85 4.88 -2.17
C ILE A 117 -9.11 5.32 -1.42
N GLU A 118 -9.60 6.51 -1.74
CA GLU A 118 -10.75 7.10 -1.06
C GLU A 118 -12.01 6.28 -1.27
N ARG A 119 -12.23 5.78 -2.49
CA ARG A 119 -13.37 4.92 -2.82
C ARG A 119 -13.35 3.61 -2.02
N GLY A 120 -12.16 3.04 -1.83
CA GLY A 120 -11.98 1.82 -1.03
C GLY A 120 -12.18 2.01 0.47
N LEU A 121 -11.99 3.24 0.99
CA LEU A 121 -12.07 3.54 2.43
C LEU A 121 -13.33 4.32 2.84
N ALA A 122 -14.07 4.91 1.89
CA ALA A 122 -15.19 5.82 2.17
C ALA A 122 -16.27 5.20 3.07
N SER A 123 -16.60 3.92 2.87
CA SER A 123 -17.60 3.22 3.70
C SER A 123 -17.18 3.04 5.17
N GLN A 124 -15.87 3.12 5.45
CA GLN A 124 -15.31 3.02 6.79
C GLN A 124 -14.92 4.39 7.37
N ALA A 125 -15.17 5.50 6.67
CA ALA A 125 -14.68 6.83 7.01
C ALA A 125 -15.00 7.26 8.45
N ALA A 126 -16.24 7.08 8.90
CA ALA A 126 -16.65 7.43 10.26
C ALA A 126 -15.87 6.65 11.33
N THR A 127 -15.71 5.34 11.13
CA THR A 127 -14.93 4.46 12.02
C THR A 127 -13.46 4.84 12.05
N LEU A 128 -12.87 5.15 10.89
CA LEU A 128 -11.47 5.55 10.78
C LEU A 128 -11.20 6.88 11.49
N LEU A 129 -12.10 7.86 11.35
CA LEU A 129 -11.99 9.17 12.00
C LEU A 129 -12.15 9.08 13.52
N ALA A 130 -12.93 8.12 14.02
CA ALA A 130 -13.17 7.92 15.44
C ALA A 130 -12.12 7.04 16.14
N ALA A 131 -11.18 6.45 15.39
CA ALA A 131 -10.14 5.60 15.96
C ALA A 131 -9.16 6.42 16.83
N GLU A 132 -8.59 5.79 17.86
CA GLU A 132 -7.55 6.40 18.70
C GLU A 132 -6.34 6.87 17.88
N GLU A 133 -5.95 6.06 16.90
CA GLU A 133 -4.86 6.35 15.95
C GLU A 133 -5.40 6.24 14.51
N PRO A 134 -6.02 7.31 13.95
CA PRO A 134 -6.70 7.26 12.65
C PRO A 134 -5.80 6.82 11.49
N LEU A 135 -4.54 7.24 11.48
CA LEU A 135 -3.60 6.87 10.42
C LEU A 135 -3.17 5.41 10.50
N ARG A 136 -3.00 4.87 11.72
CA ARG A 136 -2.76 3.43 11.90
C ARG A 136 -3.98 2.63 11.44
N ALA A 137 -5.19 3.05 11.85
CA ALA A 137 -6.43 2.39 11.43
C ALA A 137 -6.62 2.42 9.91
N ALA A 138 -6.31 3.56 9.27
CA ALA A 138 -6.36 3.69 7.81
C ALA A 138 -5.34 2.77 7.12
N ALA A 139 -4.10 2.69 7.62
CA ALA A 139 -3.08 1.81 7.05
C ALA A 139 -3.48 0.33 7.13
N GLU A 140 -4.04 -0.12 8.26
CA GLU A 140 -4.56 -1.48 8.41
C GLU A 140 -5.77 -1.75 7.50
N ALA A 141 -6.70 -0.78 7.39
CA ALA A 141 -7.84 -0.89 6.48
C ALA A 141 -7.39 -0.96 5.01
N THR A 142 -6.39 -0.17 4.62
CA THR A 142 -5.77 -0.24 3.29
C THR A 142 -5.09 -1.56 3.04
N TYR A 143 -4.36 -2.12 4.01
CA TYR A 143 -3.76 -3.45 3.86
C TYR A 143 -4.84 -4.53 3.62
N ARG A 144 -5.96 -4.51 4.37
CA ARG A 144 -7.07 -5.45 4.12
C ARG A 144 -7.65 -5.31 2.71
N LEU A 145 -7.85 -4.07 2.26
CA LEU A 145 -8.28 -3.78 0.89
C LEU A 145 -7.27 -4.32 -0.15
N MET A 146 -5.97 -4.19 0.12
CA MET A 146 -4.93 -4.74 -0.74
C MET A 146 -4.97 -6.27 -0.79
N ALA A 147 -5.12 -6.93 0.36
CA ALA A 147 -5.21 -8.39 0.43
C ALA A 147 -6.41 -8.92 -0.38
N GLU A 148 -7.58 -8.26 -0.29
CA GLU A 148 -8.76 -8.59 -1.11
C GLU A 148 -8.49 -8.38 -2.61
N GLN A 149 -7.84 -7.27 -2.98
CA GLN A 149 -7.49 -7.00 -4.38
C GLN A 149 -6.47 -8.02 -4.91
N PHE A 150 -5.46 -8.38 -4.13
CA PHE A 150 -4.49 -9.41 -4.51
C PHE A 150 -5.15 -10.78 -4.64
N ALA A 151 -6.04 -11.17 -3.73
CA ALA A 151 -6.80 -12.40 -3.86
C ALA A 151 -7.53 -12.47 -5.22
N SER A 152 -8.23 -11.41 -5.63
CA SER A 152 -8.89 -11.37 -6.94
C SER A 152 -7.92 -11.31 -8.13
N LEU A 153 -6.76 -10.65 -7.97
CA LEU A 153 -5.75 -10.62 -9.02
C LEU A 153 -5.15 -12.01 -9.24
N LEU A 154 -4.89 -12.75 -8.15
CA LEU A 154 -4.27 -14.07 -8.17
C LEU A 154 -5.13 -15.16 -8.81
N GLU A 155 -6.46 -14.97 -8.89
CA GLU A 155 -7.36 -15.86 -9.65
C GLU A 155 -6.99 -15.96 -11.14
N ASN A 156 -6.19 -15.01 -11.67
CA ASN A 156 -5.77 -14.97 -13.07
C ASN A 156 -4.33 -15.48 -13.27
N VAL A 157 -3.71 -16.08 -12.25
CA VAL A 157 -2.39 -16.70 -12.38
C VAL A 157 -2.53 -17.97 -13.24
N PRO A 158 -1.71 -18.14 -14.30
CA PRO A 158 -1.74 -19.35 -15.13
C PRO A 158 -1.38 -20.61 -14.33
N ASP A 159 -2.03 -21.73 -14.67
CA ASP A 159 -1.69 -23.04 -14.13
C ASP A 159 -0.22 -23.39 -14.40
N GLY A 160 0.46 -23.95 -13.40
CA GLY A 160 1.86 -24.37 -13.50
C GLY A 160 2.89 -23.25 -13.38
N LEU A 161 2.48 -22.00 -13.11
CA LEU A 161 3.37 -20.88 -12.78
C LEU A 161 3.35 -20.62 -11.26
N PRO A 162 4.41 -20.99 -10.51
CA PRO A 162 4.45 -20.75 -9.07
C PRO A 162 4.50 -19.26 -8.74
N VAL A 163 3.49 -18.78 -8.03
CA VAL A 163 3.43 -17.41 -7.50
C VAL A 163 3.28 -17.48 -5.98
N PHE A 164 4.25 -16.91 -5.26
CA PHE A 164 4.23 -16.78 -3.81
C PHE A 164 3.87 -15.34 -3.42
N THR A 165 3.17 -15.17 -2.32
CA THR A 165 2.76 -13.84 -1.83
C THR A 165 3.14 -13.64 -0.38
N VAL A 166 3.58 -12.42 -0.06
CA VAL A 166 3.82 -11.96 1.32
C VAL A 166 3.16 -10.60 1.47
N GLY A 167 2.10 -10.55 2.28
CA GLY A 167 1.32 -9.35 2.55
C GLY A 167 1.59 -8.80 3.94
N GLY A 168 1.65 -7.47 4.08
CA GLY A 168 1.89 -6.87 5.39
C GLY A 168 1.78 -5.36 5.47
N LEU A 169 2.27 -4.83 6.58
CA LEU A 169 2.36 -3.40 6.86
C LEU A 169 3.83 -2.99 6.98
N LEU A 170 4.26 -2.05 6.15
CA LEU A 170 5.58 -1.43 6.25
C LEU A 170 5.54 -0.34 7.32
N ILE A 171 6.48 -0.40 8.26
CA ILE A 171 6.61 0.58 9.33
C ILE A 171 7.91 1.36 9.09
N ASN A 172 7.78 2.59 8.62
CA ASN A 172 8.93 3.47 8.38
C ASN A 172 9.25 4.23 9.68
N THR A 173 10.48 4.14 10.16
CA THR A 173 10.92 4.80 11.41
C THR A 173 11.82 5.99 11.10
N SER A 174 11.80 7.02 11.95
CA SER A 174 12.73 8.14 11.83
C SER A 174 14.15 7.69 12.21
N GLY A 175 15.07 7.66 11.26
CA GLY A 175 16.49 7.38 11.49
C GLY A 175 16.87 5.91 11.72
N GLY A 176 15.92 4.97 11.63
CA GLY A 176 16.15 3.53 11.81
C GLY A 176 15.83 2.69 10.57
N PRO A 177 16.18 1.40 10.56
CA PRO A 177 15.68 0.49 9.54
C PRO A 177 14.15 0.40 9.65
N GLY A 178 13.47 0.43 8.50
CA GLY A 178 12.04 0.14 8.46
C GLY A 178 11.77 -1.32 8.88
N LEU A 179 10.56 -1.59 9.35
CA LEU A 179 10.09 -2.94 9.67
C LEU A 179 9.03 -3.37 8.67
N PHE A 180 8.88 -4.67 8.44
CA PHE A 180 7.76 -5.24 7.70
C PHE A 180 7.01 -6.19 8.63
N SER A 181 5.80 -5.80 9.04
CA SER A 181 4.93 -6.65 9.84
C SER A 181 4.14 -7.56 8.89
N ILE A 182 4.55 -8.82 8.80
CA ILE A 182 3.83 -9.83 8.01
C ILE A 182 2.43 -10.02 8.59
N ARG A 183 1.44 -10.12 7.71
CA ARG A 183 0.03 -10.30 8.04
C ARG A 183 -0.56 -11.55 7.36
N ASP A 184 -0.12 -11.82 6.14
CA ASP A 184 -0.46 -13.04 5.39
C ASP A 184 0.70 -13.52 4.52
N GLU A 185 0.65 -14.81 4.20
CA GLU A 185 1.49 -15.49 3.23
C GLU A 185 0.62 -16.43 2.39
N GLY A 186 0.99 -16.67 1.14
CA GLY A 186 0.16 -17.47 0.23
C GLY A 186 0.90 -17.98 -1.00
N GLN A 187 0.20 -18.83 -1.75
CA GLN A 187 0.67 -19.41 -3.01
C GLN A 187 -0.49 -19.53 -4.02
N ALA A 188 -0.20 -19.31 -5.29
CA ALA A 188 -1.10 -19.49 -6.44
C ALA A 188 -0.37 -20.14 -7.62
N GLY A 189 -1.13 -20.64 -8.61
CA GLY A 189 -0.60 -21.23 -9.85
C GLY A 189 0.15 -22.57 -9.65
N GLY A 190 -0.13 -23.26 -8.55
CA GLY A 190 0.36 -24.62 -8.27
C GLY A 190 -0.45 -25.72 -8.98
#